data_AF-A0A3N5WUS1-F1
#
_entry.id   AF-A0A3N5WUS1-F1
#
_cell.length_a   1.000
_cell.length_b   1.000
_cell.length_c   1.000
_cell.angle_alpha   90.00
_cell.angle_beta   90.00
_cell.angle_gamma   90.00
#
_symmetry.space_group_name_H-M   'P 1'
#
loop_
_entity.id
_entity.type
_entity.pdbx_description
1 polymer ?
#
loop_
_entity_poly.entity_id
_entity_poly.type
_entity_poly.pdbx_seq_one_letter_code
_entity_poly.pdbx_strand_id
1 'polypeptide(L)'
;MIGFDSSVCRKWRSLRAESQRGPFMSDAKPTHVELETRLAKAEAELVAVRQQQQQRECLDAARAAAVESARQAEEGLRESEQEYRRLYDSMRDAFVIVGMDGRIQDCNAAYSQMLGYSDEELRRLTYEDLTPAKWHAMEARIVAEDIIPKGSSEIYEKEWRRKDGMVLSVELRRHLIRDENGQPVQMSAIARDITDRKRAEETLRQSEQRYRTLFESMTEGFALHEIVTDEQGRPVDYRFLDVNPAFERLTGLKRADVLDKRVLEVLPG
;
A
#
# COMPACT_ATOMS: atom_id res chain seq x y z
N MET A 1 44.81 47.23 -33.52
CA MET A 1 46.13 46.70 -33.92
C MET A 1 46.06 45.19 -33.91
N ILE A 2 45.96 44.58 -35.09
CA ILE A 2 46.06 43.13 -35.26
C ILE A 2 47.12 42.93 -36.36
N GLY A 3 48.20 42.25 -36.01
CA GLY A 3 49.40 42.09 -36.83
C GLY A 3 49.14 41.19 -38.04
N PHE A 4 49.54 41.66 -39.22
CA PHE A 4 49.56 40.91 -40.46
C PHE A 4 50.69 39.87 -40.41
N ASP A 5 50.35 38.59 -40.41
CA ASP A 5 51.30 37.48 -40.45
C ASP A 5 51.96 37.37 -41.84
N SER A 6 53.30 37.48 -41.86
CA SER A 6 54.15 37.53 -43.06
C SER A 6 54.35 36.18 -43.77
N SER A 7 53.71 35.11 -43.27
CA SER A 7 53.80 33.75 -43.81
C SER A 7 52.98 33.53 -45.09
N VAL A 8 51.83 34.22 -45.22
CA VAL A 8 50.91 34.06 -46.36
C VAL A 8 51.44 34.74 -47.64
N CYS A 9 52.17 35.85 -47.48
CA CYS A 9 52.74 36.60 -48.61
C CYS A 9 53.93 35.90 -49.29
N ARG A 10 54.66 35.03 -48.56
CA ARG A 10 55.80 34.28 -49.11
C ARG A 10 55.35 33.07 -49.95
N LYS A 11 54.25 32.42 -49.59
CA LYS A 11 53.68 31.28 -50.34
C LYS A 11 53.10 31.68 -51.70
N TRP A 12 52.66 32.94 -51.85
CA TRP A 12 52.13 33.45 -53.13
C TRP A 12 53.22 33.77 -54.18
N ARG A 13 54.48 34.02 -53.78
CA ARG A 13 55.57 34.33 -54.72
C ARG A 13 56.22 33.08 -55.32
N SER A 14 56.22 31.94 -54.62
CA SER A 14 56.80 30.69 -55.14
C SER A 14 55.89 30.00 -56.16
N LEU A 15 54.56 30.07 -55.99
CA LEU A 15 53.60 29.46 -56.91
C LEU A 15 53.55 30.14 -58.30
N ARG A 16 54.07 31.37 -58.43
CA ARG A 16 54.13 32.08 -59.72
C ARG A 16 55.34 31.72 -60.58
N ALA A 17 56.34 31.05 -60.02
CA ALA A 17 57.59 30.74 -60.72
C ALA A 17 57.58 29.39 -61.46
N GLU A 18 56.70 28.46 -61.07
CA GLU A 18 56.66 27.10 -61.65
C GLU A 18 55.62 26.91 -62.77
N SER A 19 54.78 27.91 -63.08
CA SER A 19 53.72 27.76 -64.11
C SER A 19 54.12 28.18 -65.54
N GLN A 20 55.41 28.41 -65.84
CA GLN A 20 55.86 28.94 -67.15
C GLN A 20 56.40 27.92 -68.16
N ARG A 21 56.19 26.61 -68.00
CA ARG A 21 56.55 25.62 -69.03
C ARG A 21 55.49 24.53 -69.20
N GLY A 22 54.50 24.80 -70.05
CA GLY A 22 53.51 23.86 -70.56
C GLY A 22 52.80 24.48 -71.77
N PRO A 23 52.35 23.69 -72.76
CA PRO A 23 51.74 24.23 -73.97
C PRO A 23 50.47 25.00 -73.61
N PHE A 24 50.32 26.19 -74.21
CA PHE A 24 49.19 27.10 -74.11
C PHE A 24 47.83 26.35 -74.21
N MET A 25 47.26 25.94 -73.07
CA MET A 25 45.82 25.86 -72.92
C MET A 25 45.37 27.27 -72.55
N SER A 26 44.38 27.81 -73.27
CA SER A 26 43.79 29.10 -72.95
C SER A 26 43.21 29.06 -71.54
N ASP A 27 43.93 29.60 -70.57
CA ASP A 27 43.32 30.08 -69.33
C ASP A 27 42.53 31.36 -69.69
N ALA A 28 41.41 31.15 -70.39
CA ALA A 28 40.40 32.17 -70.55
C ALA A 28 40.01 32.60 -69.15
N LYS A 29 40.26 33.87 -68.81
CA LYS A 29 39.74 34.43 -67.56
C LYS A 29 38.24 34.17 -67.57
N PRO A 30 37.68 33.58 -66.51
CA PRO A 30 36.27 33.26 -66.47
C PRO A 30 35.48 34.52 -66.78
N THR A 31 34.50 34.38 -67.65
CA THR A 31 33.62 35.48 -68.03
C THR A 31 32.83 35.96 -66.80
N HIS A 32 32.38 37.21 -66.81
CA HIS A 32 31.58 37.77 -65.71
C HIS A 32 30.40 36.86 -65.32
N VAL A 33 29.76 36.26 -66.34
CA VAL A 33 28.64 35.32 -66.20
C VAL A 33 29.06 34.01 -65.50
N GLU A 34 30.25 33.48 -65.78
CA GLU A 34 30.76 32.27 -65.11
C GLU A 34 31.12 32.53 -63.65
N LEU A 35 31.62 33.72 -63.33
CA LEU A 35 31.88 34.14 -61.95
C LEU A 35 30.58 34.35 -61.16
N GLU A 36 29.57 34.98 -61.76
CA GLU A 36 28.24 35.13 -61.15
C GLU A 36 27.57 33.77 -60.90
N THR A 37 27.66 32.85 -61.86
CA THR A 37 27.10 31.50 -61.71
C THR A 37 27.81 30.72 -60.61
N ARG A 38 29.14 30.84 -60.50
CA ARG A 38 29.92 30.24 -59.41
C ARG A 38 29.59 30.85 -58.05
N LEU A 39 29.41 32.17 -58.00
CA LEU A 39 29.01 32.88 -56.77
C LEU A 39 27.62 32.44 -56.32
N ALA A 40 26.64 32.43 -57.21
CA ALA A 40 25.28 31.98 -56.91
C ALA A 40 25.23 30.52 -56.44
N LYS A 41 26.04 29.63 -57.05
CA LYS A 41 26.16 28.23 -56.61
C LYS A 41 26.78 28.12 -55.21
N ALA A 42 27.86 28.86 -54.93
CA ALA A 42 28.50 28.87 -53.62
C ALA A 42 27.59 29.46 -52.54
N GLU A 43 26.81 30.50 -52.86
CA GLU A 43 25.81 31.09 -51.96
C GLU A 43 24.68 30.09 -51.64
N ALA A 44 24.19 29.36 -52.64
CA ALA A 44 23.18 28.31 -52.44
C ALA A 44 23.71 27.14 -51.58
N GLU A 45 24.96 26.71 -51.80
CA GLU A 45 25.61 25.69 -50.97
C GLU A 45 25.79 26.17 -49.52
N LEU A 46 26.18 27.43 -49.30
CA LEU A 46 26.32 28.03 -47.98
C LEU A 46 24.98 28.09 -47.23
N VAL A 47 23.88 28.43 -47.93
CA VAL A 47 22.52 28.44 -47.37
C VAL A 47 22.08 27.02 -47.00
N ALA A 48 22.35 26.03 -47.85
CA ALA A 48 22.02 24.63 -47.58
C ALA A 48 22.76 24.09 -46.34
N VAL A 49 24.06 24.39 -46.21
CA VAL A 49 24.86 23.99 -45.03
C VAL A 49 24.32 24.65 -43.76
N ARG A 50 23.95 25.94 -43.80
CA ARG A 50 23.33 26.63 -42.65
C ARG A 50 21.99 26.03 -42.28
N GLN A 51 21.12 25.72 -43.26
CA GLN A 51 19.85 25.04 -43.01
C GLN A 51 20.05 23.66 -42.38
N GLN A 52 21.00 22.88 -42.88
CA GLN A 52 21.32 21.56 -42.34
C GLN A 52 21.85 21.64 -40.90
N GLN A 53 22.70 22.64 -40.62
CA GLN A 53 23.23 22.88 -39.28
C GLN A 53 22.11 23.29 -38.31
N GLN A 54 21.22 24.20 -38.73
CA GLN A 54 20.07 24.63 -37.93
C GLN A 54 19.07 23.49 -37.69
N GLN A 55 18.83 22.63 -38.68
CA GLN A 55 18.01 21.42 -38.49
C GLN A 55 18.61 20.47 -37.47
N ARG A 56 19.93 20.27 -37.50
CA ARG A 56 20.64 19.39 -36.55
C ARG A 56 20.55 19.90 -35.12
N GLU A 57 20.77 21.20 -34.92
CA GLU A 57 20.64 21.85 -33.59
C GLU A 57 19.20 21.72 -33.05
N CYS A 58 18.20 21.90 -33.91
CA CYS A 58 16.79 21.75 -33.53
C CYS A 58 16.45 20.31 -33.13
N LEU A 59 16.99 19.32 -33.84
CA LEU A 59 16.87 17.89 -33.54
C LEU A 59 17.54 17.52 -32.21
N ASP A 60 18.76 18.02 -31.98
CA ASP A 60 19.51 17.77 -30.76
C ASP A 60 18.80 18.40 -29.54
N ALA A 61 18.25 19.62 -29.69
CA ALA A 61 17.44 20.27 -28.66
C ALA A 61 16.15 19.50 -28.35
N ALA A 62 15.44 19.02 -29.38
CA ALA A 62 14.23 18.21 -29.20
C ALA A 62 14.53 16.88 -28.50
N ARG A 63 15.65 16.24 -28.85
CA ARG A 63 16.10 15.00 -28.21
C ARG A 63 16.47 15.22 -26.74
N ALA A 64 17.17 16.31 -26.43
CA ALA A 64 17.51 16.67 -25.06
C ALA A 64 16.25 16.92 -24.21
N ALA A 65 15.27 17.64 -24.76
CA ALA A 65 13.99 17.87 -24.08
C ALA A 65 13.20 16.57 -23.83
N ALA A 66 13.19 15.64 -24.79
CA ALA A 66 12.53 14.34 -24.63
C ALA A 66 13.20 13.48 -23.54
N VAL A 67 14.54 13.47 -23.47
CA VAL A 67 15.29 12.76 -22.42
C VAL A 67 15.00 13.36 -21.04
N GLU A 68 14.96 14.69 -20.93
CA GLU A 68 14.64 15.36 -19.68
C GLU A 68 13.20 15.08 -19.23
N SER A 69 12.23 15.14 -20.14
CA SER A 69 10.83 14.80 -19.84
C SER A 69 10.66 13.34 -19.41
N ALA A 70 11.36 12.41 -20.05
CA ALA A 70 11.35 11.00 -19.67
C ALA A 70 11.94 10.79 -18.27
N ARG A 71 13.04 11.49 -17.95
CA ARG A 71 13.69 11.43 -16.65
C ARG A 71 12.79 11.98 -15.54
N GLN A 72 12.12 13.11 -15.77
CA GLN A 72 11.16 13.68 -14.81
C GLN A 72 9.96 12.76 -14.60
N ALA A 73 9.46 12.12 -15.66
CA ALA A 73 8.38 11.14 -15.54
C ALA A 73 8.81 9.89 -14.75
N GLU A 74 10.01 9.38 -15.00
CA GLU A 74 10.58 8.24 -14.26
C GLU A 74 10.82 8.58 -12.79
N GLU A 75 11.35 9.77 -12.49
CA GLU A 75 11.58 10.23 -11.12
C GLU A 75 10.26 10.42 -10.37
N GLY A 76 9.26 11.06 -10.99
CA GLY A 76 7.92 11.20 -10.42
C GLY A 76 7.22 9.86 -10.20
N LEU A 77 7.37 8.89 -11.12
CA LEU A 77 6.86 7.53 -10.94
C LEU A 77 7.56 6.85 -9.75
N ARG A 78 8.89 6.94 -9.67
CA ARG A 78 9.67 6.35 -8.58
C ARG A 78 9.31 6.92 -7.22
N GLU A 79 9.10 8.23 -7.12
CA GLU A 79 8.67 8.87 -5.88
C GLU A 79 7.29 8.38 -5.44
N SER A 80 6.33 8.32 -6.37
CA SER A 80 4.99 7.80 -6.11
C SER A 80 5.01 6.32 -5.69
N GLU A 81 5.81 5.47 -6.36
CA GLU A 81 5.98 4.07 -6.00
C GLU A 81 6.58 3.89 -4.60
N GLN A 82 7.56 4.72 -4.23
CA GLN A 82 8.18 4.69 -2.91
C GLN A 82 7.22 5.19 -1.81
N GLU A 83 6.39 6.18 -2.11
CA GLU A 83 5.35 6.64 -1.18
C GLU A 83 4.30 5.55 -0.99
N TYR A 84 3.79 4.96 -2.08
CA TYR A 84 2.85 3.84 -2.04
C TYR A 84 3.40 2.68 -1.23
N ARG A 85 4.64 2.24 -1.48
CA ARG A 85 5.28 1.14 -0.75
C ARG A 85 5.42 1.44 0.74
N ARG A 86 5.77 2.68 1.10
CA ARG A 86 5.84 3.10 2.51
C ARG A 86 4.48 3.03 3.19
N LEU A 87 3.42 3.53 2.54
CA LEU A 87 2.07 3.47 3.08
C LEU A 87 1.63 2.01 3.25
N TYR A 88 1.82 1.19 2.22
CA TYR A 88 1.50 -0.23 2.20
C TYR A 88 2.17 -1.03 3.34
N ASP A 89 3.48 -0.83 3.53
CA ASP A 89 4.25 -1.53 4.56
C ASP A 89 4.04 -0.99 5.97
N SER A 90 3.58 0.26 6.10
CA SER A 90 3.25 0.87 7.41
C SER A 90 1.87 0.49 7.93
N MET A 91 1.03 -0.15 7.12
CA MET A 91 -0.29 -0.61 7.54
C MET A 91 -0.15 -1.67 8.65
N ARG A 92 -0.94 -1.51 9.72
CA ARG A 92 -1.00 -2.51 10.82
C ARG A 92 -1.78 -3.75 10.44
N ASP A 93 -2.83 -3.57 9.65
CA ASP A 93 -3.63 -4.69 9.18
C ASP A 93 -2.89 -5.41 8.05
N ALA A 94 -3.03 -6.73 8.04
CA ALA A 94 -2.42 -7.58 7.04
C ALA A 94 -3.15 -7.41 5.71
N PHE A 95 -2.40 -7.14 4.64
CA PHE A 95 -2.91 -7.03 3.29
C PHE A 95 -2.27 -8.08 2.39
N VAL A 96 -3.08 -8.69 1.53
CA VAL A 96 -2.64 -9.71 0.57
C VAL A 96 -3.42 -9.60 -0.73
N ILE A 97 -2.74 -9.84 -1.84
CA ILE A 97 -3.33 -10.04 -3.17
C ILE A 97 -3.08 -11.49 -3.58
N VAL A 98 -4.14 -12.14 -4.02
CA VAL A 98 -4.11 -13.50 -4.54
C VAL A 98 -4.65 -13.54 -5.96
N GLY A 99 -4.15 -14.47 -6.77
CA GLY A 99 -4.76 -14.80 -8.06
C GLY A 99 -6.12 -15.47 -7.88
N MET A 100 -6.87 -15.60 -8.98
CA MET A 100 -8.15 -16.36 -8.97
C MET A 100 -7.95 -17.86 -8.66
N ASP A 101 -6.74 -18.38 -8.81
CA ASP A 101 -6.34 -19.73 -8.38
C ASP A 101 -5.96 -19.80 -6.88
N GLY A 102 -6.06 -18.68 -6.16
CA GLY A 102 -5.78 -18.57 -4.74
C GLY A 102 -4.30 -18.43 -4.38
N ARG A 103 -3.38 -18.43 -5.36
CA ARG A 103 -1.94 -18.23 -5.09
C ARG A 103 -1.66 -16.82 -4.61
N ILE A 104 -0.80 -16.69 -3.61
CA ILE A 104 -0.37 -15.39 -3.11
C ILE A 104 0.59 -14.76 -4.11
N GLN A 105 0.24 -13.56 -4.57
CA GLN A 105 1.00 -12.82 -5.59
C GLN A 105 1.75 -11.64 -4.98
N ASP A 106 1.13 -10.99 -3.98
CA ASP A 106 1.73 -9.88 -3.26
C ASP A 106 1.15 -9.78 -1.84
N CYS A 107 1.92 -9.25 -0.89
CA CYS A 107 1.48 -9.02 0.47
C CYS A 107 2.31 -7.93 1.17
N ASN A 108 1.75 -7.28 2.18
CA ASN A 108 2.48 -6.28 2.95
C ASN A 108 3.33 -6.91 4.06
N ALA A 109 4.21 -6.10 4.65
CA ALA A 109 5.06 -6.53 5.77
C ALA A 109 4.23 -7.10 6.96
N ALA A 110 3.06 -6.51 7.26
CA ALA A 110 2.20 -6.99 8.35
C ALA A 110 1.68 -8.40 8.11
N TYR A 111 1.27 -8.76 6.89
CA TYR A 111 0.81 -10.10 6.54
C TYR A 111 1.91 -11.15 6.74
N SER A 112 3.12 -10.87 6.25
CA SER A 112 4.28 -11.75 6.41
C SER A 112 4.66 -11.95 7.88
N GLN A 113 4.71 -10.87 8.66
CA GLN A 113 5.03 -10.91 10.09
C GLN A 113 3.96 -11.64 10.92
N MET A 114 2.68 -11.42 10.59
CA MET A 114 1.55 -12.06 11.25
C MET A 114 1.57 -13.58 11.08
N LEU A 115 1.88 -14.08 9.88
CA LEU A 115 1.91 -15.52 9.60
C LEU A 115 3.26 -16.18 9.88
N GLY A 116 4.35 -15.41 9.94
CA GLY A 116 5.71 -15.89 10.20
C GLY A 116 6.39 -16.56 9.00
N TYR A 117 5.96 -16.24 7.78
CA TYR A 117 6.58 -16.72 6.53
C TYR A 117 7.39 -15.59 5.86
N SER A 118 8.39 -15.95 5.07
CA SER A 118 9.02 -14.99 4.15
C SER A 118 8.16 -14.76 2.90
N ASP A 119 8.36 -13.63 2.21
CA ASP A 119 7.65 -13.35 0.96
C ASP A 119 7.87 -14.45 -0.10
N GLU A 120 9.09 -14.97 -0.22
CA GLU A 120 9.40 -16.07 -1.14
C GLU A 120 8.65 -17.37 -0.82
N GLU A 121 8.44 -17.67 0.46
CA GLU A 121 7.65 -18.82 0.89
C GLU A 121 6.17 -18.59 0.60
N LEU A 122 5.66 -17.40 0.93
CA LEU A 122 4.26 -17.03 0.70
C LEU A 122 3.88 -17.12 -0.78
N ARG A 123 4.75 -16.67 -1.70
CA ARG A 123 4.53 -16.77 -3.16
C ARG A 123 4.34 -18.20 -3.66
N ARG A 124 4.74 -19.21 -2.90
CA ARG A 124 4.56 -20.64 -3.26
C ARG A 124 3.27 -21.24 -2.70
N LEU A 125 2.63 -20.54 -1.76
CA LEU A 125 1.42 -20.97 -1.07
C LEU A 125 0.16 -20.36 -1.68
N THR A 126 -0.96 -20.99 -1.34
CA THR A 126 -2.30 -20.45 -1.54
C THR A 126 -2.88 -19.97 -0.21
N TYR A 127 -3.91 -19.12 -0.25
CA TYR A 127 -4.61 -18.73 0.98
C TYR A 127 -5.28 -19.92 1.69
N GLU A 128 -5.57 -21.00 0.97
CA GLU A 128 -6.16 -22.22 1.53
C GLU A 128 -5.16 -23.02 2.37
N ASP A 129 -3.87 -23.04 2.00
CA ASP A 129 -2.80 -23.69 2.77
C ASP A 129 -2.67 -23.09 4.18
N LEU A 130 -2.86 -21.78 4.26
CA LEU A 130 -2.82 -20.99 5.49
C LEU A 130 -4.12 -21.09 6.30
N THR A 131 -5.15 -21.74 5.77
CA THR A 131 -6.46 -21.82 6.42
C THR A 131 -6.78 -23.26 6.84
N PRO A 132 -7.23 -23.49 8.09
CA PRO A 132 -7.73 -24.79 8.49
C PRO A 132 -8.89 -25.28 7.61
N ALA A 133 -8.89 -26.57 7.25
CA ALA A 133 -9.82 -27.16 6.28
C ALA A 133 -11.32 -26.97 6.60
N LYS A 134 -11.67 -26.82 7.89
CA LYS A 134 -13.05 -26.54 8.32
C LYS A 134 -13.64 -25.26 7.71
N TRP A 135 -12.80 -24.33 7.26
CA TRP A 135 -13.22 -23.06 6.67
C TRP A 135 -13.31 -23.09 5.14
N HIS A 136 -12.68 -24.05 4.45
CA HIS A 136 -12.57 -24.04 2.97
C HIS A 136 -13.93 -24.00 2.28
N ALA A 137 -14.89 -24.79 2.75
CA ALA A 137 -16.25 -24.78 2.19
C ALA A 137 -16.97 -23.43 2.37
N MET A 138 -16.76 -22.76 3.51
CA MET A 138 -17.30 -21.42 3.76
C MET A 138 -16.68 -20.40 2.82
N GLU A 139 -15.36 -20.46 2.61
CA GLU A 139 -14.65 -19.53 1.73
C GLU A 139 -15.04 -19.69 0.26
N ALA A 140 -15.13 -20.93 -0.22
CA ALA A 140 -15.60 -21.21 -1.57
C ALA A 140 -17.00 -20.62 -1.80
N ARG A 141 -17.88 -20.73 -0.80
CA ARG A 141 -19.21 -20.13 -0.84
C ARG A 141 -19.15 -18.59 -0.87
N ILE A 142 -18.36 -17.96 0.01
CA ILE A 142 -18.19 -16.49 0.02
C ILE A 142 -17.66 -15.99 -1.32
N VAL A 143 -16.71 -16.71 -1.93
CA VAL A 143 -16.19 -16.35 -3.26
C VAL A 143 -17.30 -16.40 -4.30
N ALA A 144 -18.03 -17.51 -4.38
CA ALA A 144 -19.05 -17.72 -5.40
C ALA A 144 -20.30 -16.83 -5.24
N GLU A 145 -20.76 -16.63 -4.00
CA GLU A 145 -22.04 -15.97 -3.70
C GLU A 145 -21.91 -14.48 -3.39
N ASP A 146 -20.74 -14.03 -2.92
CA ASP A 146 -20.51 -12.63 -2.55
C ASP A 146 -19.45 -11.96 -3.43
N ILE A 147 -18.21 -12.46 -3.44
CA ILE A 147 -17.08 -11.74 -4.04
C ILE A 147 -17.22 -11.63 -5.56
N ILE A 148 -17.50 -12.74 -6.25
CA ILE A 148 -17.67 -12.74 -7.71
C ILE A 148 -18.85 -11.86 -8.16
N PRO A 149 -20.07 -11.99 -7.59
CA PRO A 149 -21.21 -11.20 -8.04
C PRO A 149 -21.24 -9.77 -7.51
N LYS A 150 -20.85 -9.52 -6.25
CA LYS A 150 -20.96 -8.20 -5.58
C LYS A 150 -19.66 -7.40 -5.58
N GLY A 151 -18.53 -8.04 -5.92
CA GLY A 151 -17.20 -7.42 -5.91
C GLY A 151 -16.54 -7.35 -4.54
N SER A 152 -17.23 -7.72 -3.46
CA SER A 152 -16.64 -7.82 -2.12
C SER A 152 -17.44 -8.74 -1.21
N SER A 153 -16.82 -9.24 -0.15
CA SER A 153 -17.51 -9.92 0.95
C SER A 153 -17.96 -8.91 2.01
N GLU A 154 -18.87 -9.34 2.88
CA GLU A 154 -19.01 -8.76 4.22
C GLU A 154 -17.76 -9.03 5.06
N ILE A 155 -17.67 -8.40 6.23
CA ILE A 155 -16.64 -8.74 7.24
C ILE A 155 -17.01 -10.10 7.85
N TYR A 156 -16.04 -11.00 7.92
CA TYR A 156 -16.22 -12.29 8.58
C TYR A 156 -14.96 -12.69 9.35
N GLU A 157 -15.14 -13.54 10.33
CA GLU A 157 -14.06 -14.08 11.14
C GLU A 157 -13.75 -15.52 10.73
N LYS A 158 -12.47 -15.88 10.72
CA LYS A 158 -12.02 -17.27 10.60
C LYS A 158 -10.71 -17.46 11.33
N GLU A 159 -10.09 -18.61 11.12
CA GLU A 159 -8.76 -18.89 11.63
C GLU A 159 -7.72 -18.96 10.51
N TRP A 160 -6.52 -18.51 10.82
CA TRP A 160 -5.31 -18.74 10.03
C TRP A 160 -4.33 -19.61 10.82
N ARG A 161 -3.50 -20.34 10.10
CA ARG A 161 -2.42 -21.16 10.65
C ARG A 161 -1.09 -20.54 10.25
N ARG A 162 -0.30 -20.18 11.25
CA ARG A 162 1.06 -19.68 11.11
C ARG A 162 2.04 -20.79 10.75
N LYS A 163 3.24 -20.41 10.33
CA LYS A 163 4.35 -21.33 10.03
C LYS A 163 4.74 -22.23 11.19
N ASP A 164 4.69 -21.70 12.41
CA ASP A 164 4.98 -22.43 13.65
C ASP A 164 3.83 -23.35 14.11
N GLY A 165 2.72 -23.39 13.36
CA GLY A 165 1.53 -24.18 13.66
C GLY A 165 0.53 -23.50 14.59
N MET A 166 0.84 -22.32 15.15
CA MET A 166 -0.10 -21.57 15.97
C MET A 166 -1.30 -21.10 15.12
N VAL A 167 -2.49 -21.19 15.71
CA VAL A 167 -3.74 -20.76 15.10
C VAL A 167 -4.08 -19.36 15.58
N LEU A 168 -4.28 -18.44 14.63
CA LEU A 168 -4.72 -17.07 14.86
C LEU A 168 -6.20 -16.96 14.53
N SER A 169 -6.93 -16.19 15.32
CA SER A 169 -8.25 -15.71 14.91
C SER A 169 -8.10 -14.42 14.13
N VAL A 170 -8.67 -14.39 12.93
CA VAL A 170 -8.59 -13.24 12.03
C VAL A 170 -9.99 -12.77 11.65
N GLU A 171 -10.18 -11.46 11.68
CA GLU A 171 -11.30 -10.78 11.06
C GLU A 171 -10.83 -10.26 9.71
N LEU A 172 -11.56 -10.53 8.63
CA LEU A 172 -11.15 -10.09 7.30
C LEU A 172 -12.32 -9.71 6.40
N ARG A 173 -11.98 -8.92 5.38
CA ARG A 173 -12.85 -8.60 4.25
C ARG A 173 -12.07 -8.81 2.95
N ARG A 174 -12.77 -9.27 1.91
CA ARG A 174 -12.19 -9.48 0.58
C ARG A 174 -12.82 -8.59 -0.46
N HIS A 175 -12.02 -8.22 -1.45
CA HIS A 175 -12.42 -7.46 -2.62
C HIS A 175 -11.98 -8.17 -3.88
N LEU A 176 -12.82 -8.10 -4.92
CA LEU A 176 -12.49 -8.57 -6.24
C LEU A 176 -11.79 -7.47 -7.03
N ILE A 177 -10.71 -7.83 -7.71
CA ILE A 177 -10.00 -6.96 -8.65
C ILE A 177 -10.31 -7.46 -10.06
N ARG A 178 -10.72 -6.53 -10.92
CA ARG A 178 -11.09 -6.79 -12.31
C ARG A 178 -10.11 -6.08 -13.25
N ASP A 179 -9.91 -6.65 -14.43
CA ASP A 179 -9.17 -5.99 -15.51
C ASP A 179 -10.01 -4.89 -16.18
N GLU A 180 -9.43 -4.23 -17.18
CA GLU A 180 -10.08 -3.18 -17.99
C GLU A 180 -11.34 -3.66 -18.71
N ASN A 181 -11.47 -4.97 -18.96
CA ASN A 181 -12.62 -5.60 -19.60
C ASN A 181 -13.68 -6.05 -18.59
N GLY A 182 -13.48 -5.78 -17.29
CA GLY A 182 -14.37 -6.19 -16.21
C GLY A 182 -14.23 -7.66 -15.79
N GLN A 183 -13.24 -8.38 -16.30
CA GLN A 183 -13.04 -9.78 -15.97
C GLN A 183 -12.33 -9.95 -14.62
N PRO A 184 -12.76 -10.90 -13.76
CA PRO A 184 -12.06 -11.24 -12.52
C PRO A 184 -10.62 -11.69 -12.77
N VAL A 185 -9.63 -11.01 -12.18
CA VAL A 185 -8.21 -11.38 -12.34
C VAL A 185 -7.52 -11.71 -11.02
N GLN A 186 -7.91 -11.04 -9.93
CA GLN A 186 -7.30 -11.19 -8.62
C GLN A 186 -8.34 -10.93 -7.52
N MET A 187 -8.00 -11.33 -6.30
CA MET A 187 -8.71 -10.90 -5.09
C MET A 187 -7.72 -10.29 -4.12
N SER A 188 -8.14 -9.26 -3.39
CA SER A 188 -7.40 -8.74 -2.24
C SER A 188 -8.12 -9.03 -0.95
N ALA A 189 -7.38 -9.10 0.15
CA ALA A 189 -7.94 -9.21 1.49
C ALA A 189 -7.22 -8.26 2.45
N ILE A 190 -7.99 -7.61 3.31
CA ILE A 190 -7.50 -6.92 4.51
C ILE A 190 -7.91 -7.77 5.69
N ALA A 191 -6.98 -8.10 6.57
CA ALA A 191 -7.20 -8.92 7.75
C ALA A 191 -6.58 -8.32 9.00
N ARG A 192 -7.28 -8.48 10.12
CA ARG A 192 -6.83 -8.07 11.44
C ARG A 192 -6.75 -9.28 12.36
N ASP A 193 -5.64 -9.40 13.08
CA ASP A 193 -5.51 -10.38 14.15
C ASP A 193 -6.38 -9.94 15.34
N ILE A 194 -7.34 -10.80 15.71
CA ILE A 194 -8.27 -10.60 16.83
C ILE A 194 -8.05 -11.65 17.92
N THR A 195 -6.91 -12.36 17.90
CA THR A 195 -6.60 -13.45 18.83
C THR A 195 -6.58 -12.95 20.27
N ASP A 196 -5.90 -11.83 20.54
CA ASP A 196 -5.81 -11.28 21.90
C ASP A 196 -7.16 -10.75 22.38
N ARG A 197 -7.95 -10.14 21.49
CA ARG A 197 -9.34 -9.72 21.78
C ARG A 197 -10.18 -10.92 22.21
N LYS A 198 -10.18 -12.01 21.42
CA LYS A 198 -10.94 -13.23 21.74
C LYS A 198 -10.46 -13.92 23.02
N ARG A 199 -9.15 -13.93 23.27
CA ARG A 199 -8.59 -14.48 24.52
C ARG A 199 -9.04 -13.67 25.73
N ALA A 200 -9.06 -12.34 25.64
CA ALA A 200 -9.54 -11.48 26.71
C ALA A 200 -11.04 -11.69 26.97
N GLU A 201 -11.85 -11.73 25.90
CA GLU A 201 -13.29 -12.00 25.98
C GLU A 201 -13.58 -13.37 26.61
N GLU A 202 -12.86 -14.42 26.20
CA GLU A 202 -13.03 -15.77 26.76
C GLU A 202 -12.57 -15.86 28.21
N THR A 203 -11.45 -15.20 28.57
CA THR A 203 -10.97 -15.14 29.96
C THR A 203 -11.98 -14.44 30.86
N LEU A 204 -12.57 -13.34 30.40
CA LEU A 204 -13.63 -12.63 31.10
C LEU A 204 -14.85 -13.53 31.27
N ARG A 205 -15.32 -14.16 30.19
CA ARG A 205 -16.46 -15.09 30.20
C ARG A 205 -16.27 -16.24 31.18
N GLN A 206 -15.09 -16.86 31.20
CA GLN A 206 -14.76 -17.93 32.14
C GLN A 206 -14.72 -17.43 33.58
N SER A 207 -14.22 -16.22 33.81
CA SER A 207 -14.18 -15.60 35.14
C SER A 207 -15.60 -15.28 35.65
N GLU A 208 -16.46 -14.73 34.80
CA GLU A 208 -17.87 -14.47 35.11
C GLU A 208 -18.64 -15.77 35.39
N GLN A 209 -18.44 -16.80 34.56
CA GLN A 209 -19.07 -18.11 34.76
C GLN A 209 -18.62 -18.74 36.08
N ARG A 210 -17.32 -18.67 36.39
CA ARG A 210 -16.77 -19.15 37.66
C ARG A 210 -17.32 -18.37 38.84
N TYR A 211 -17.38 -17.05 38.76
CA TYR A 211 -18.00 -16.21 39.79
C TYR A 211 -19.45 -16.60 40.00
N ARG A 212 -20.24 -16.72 38.93
CA ARG A 212 -21.66 -17.11 39.00
C ARG A 212 -21.83 -18.47 39.64
N THR A 213 -21.06 -19.47 39.22
CA THR A 213 -21.12 -20.81 39.81
C THR A 213 -20.79 -20.80 41.30
N LEU A 214 -19.73 -20.08 41.72
CA LEU A 214 -19.38 -19.97 43.14
C LEU A 214 -20.46 -19.24 43.93
N PHE A 215 -20.91 -18.09 43.44
CA PHE A 215 -21.94 -17.26 44.07
C PHE A 215 -23.26 -18.02 44.24
N GLU A 216 -23.72 -18.74 43.21
CA GLU A 216 -24.98 -19.48 43.23
C GLU A 216 -24.91 -20.76 44.09
N SER A 217 -23.74 -21.42 44.16
CA SER A 217 -23.56 -22.65 44.92
C SER A 217 -23.17 -22.44 46.39
N MET A 218 -22.87 -21.20 46.80
CA MET A 218 -22.62 -20.86 48.20
C MET A 218 -23.82 -21.25 49.09
N THR A 219 -23.51 -21.90 50.21
CA THR A 219 -24.49 -22.27 51.24
C THR A 219 -24.74 -21.13 52.23
N GLU A 220 -23.76 -20.23 52.40
CA GLU A 220 -23.88 -19.02 53.21
C GLU A 220 -24.62 -17.93 52.44
N GLY A 221 -25.45 -17.16 53.14
CA GLY A 221 -26.13 -16.01 52.55
C GLY A 221 -25.13 -14.90 52.27
N PHE A 222 -25.05 -14.48 51.02
CA PHE A 222 -24.16 -13.42 50.55
C PHE A 222 -24.97 -12.31 49.88
N ALA A 223 -24.62 -11.06 50.21
CA ALA A 223 -25.20 -9.87 49.61
C ALA A 223 -24.10 -8.86 49.28
N LEU A 224 -24.00 -8.47 48.01
CA LEU A 224 -23.12 -7.43 47.51
C LEU A 224 -23.82 -6.07 47.66
N HIS A 225 -23.12 -5.10 48.26
CA HIS A 225 -23.67 -3.78 48.50
C HIS A 225 -22.77 -2.67 47.95
N GLU A 226 -23.39 -1.59 47.51
CA GLU A 226 -22.74 -0.31 47.23
C GLU A 226 -22.97 0.63 48.41
N ILE A 227 -21.94 1.38 48.82
CA ILE A 227 -22.08 2.42 49.84
C ILE A 227 -22.77 3.63 49.21
N VAL A 228 -23.88 4.05 49.79
CA VAL A 228 -24.57 5.30 49.42
C VAL A 228 -24.04 6.41 50.33
N THR A 229 -23.52 7.48 49.73
CA THR A 229 -23.01 8.66 50.45
C THR A 229 -23.92 9.87 50.31
N ASP A 230 -23.85 10.79 51.26
CA ASP A 230 -24.44 12.13 51.13
C ASP A 230 -23.62 13.06 50.22
N GLU A 231 -24.09 14.29 50.02
CA GLU A 231 -23.40 15.34 49.22
C GLU A 231 -22.01 15.71 49.76
N GLN A 232 -21.70 15.33 51.00
CA GLN A 232 -20.42 15.58 51.67
C GLN A 232 -19.51 14.34 51.63
N GLY A 233 -19.93 13.26 50.94
CA GLY A 233 -19.19 12.01 50.80
C GLY A 233 -19.25 11.11 52.04
N ARG A 234 -20.14 11.38 53.01
CA ARG A 234 -20.28 10.56 54.21
C ARG A 234 -21.20 9.38 53.94
N PRO A 235 -20.83 8.14 54.30
CA PRO A 235 -21.70 6.97 54.17
C PRO A 235 -23.01 7.16 54.97
N VAL A 236 -24.15 7.00 54.30
CA VAL A 236 -25.48 7.15 54.92
C VAL A 236 -26.34 5.89 54.81
N ASP A 237 -26.07 5.02 53.82
CA ASP A 237 -26.83 3.79 53.61
C ASP A 237 -26.02 2.81 52.75
N TYR A 238 -26.58 1.63 52.51
CA TYR A 238 -26.09 0.63 51.56
C TYR A 238 -27.18 0.32 50.55
N ARG A 239 -26.82 0.14 49.27
CA ARG A 239 -27.72 -0.32 48.21
C ARG A 239 -27.39 -1.77 47.85
N PHE A 240 -28.38 -2.64 47.78
CA PHE A 240 -28.18 -4.01 47.30
C PHE A 240 -27.84 -4.00 45.81
N LEU A 241 -26.65 -4.47 45.46
CA LEU A 241 -26.23 -4.70 44.07
C LEU A 241 -26.51 -6.12 43.61
N ASP A 242 -26.36 -7.09 44.52
CA ASP A 242 -26.70 -8.49 44.23
C ASP A 242 -26.89 -9.31 45.50
N VAL A 243 -27.66 -10.40 45.43
CA VAL A 243 -27.80 -11.38 46.52
C VAL A 243 -27.82 -12.80 45.97
N ASN A 244 -27.24 -13.74 46.71
CA ASN A 244 -27.16 -15.13 46.28
C ASN A 244 -28.42 -15.95 46.66
N PRO A 245 -28.62 -17.13 46.07
CA PRO A 245 -29.79 -17.98 46.40
C PRO A 245 -29.84 -18.40 47.88
N ALA A 246 -28.69 -18.55 48.56
CA ALA A 246 -28.68 -18.85 49.99
C ALA A 246 -29.20 -17.70 50.84
N PHE A 247 -28.89 -16.45 50.49
CA PHE A 247 -29.44 -15.26 51.15
C PHE A 247 -30.96 -15.27 51.06
N GLU A 248 -31.52 -15.56 49.88
CA GLU A 248 -32.98 -15.66 49.74
C GLU A 248 -33.57 -16.76 50.63
N ARG A 249 -32.94 -17.93 50.68
CA ARG A 249 -33.41 -19.06 51.52
C ARG A 249 -33.34 -18.75 53.01
N LEU A 250 -32.29 -18.06 53.45
CA LEU A 250 -32.03 -17.79 54.86
C LEU A 250 -32.83 -16.60 55.40
N THR A 251 -32.99 -15.55 54.59
CA THR A 251 -33.68 -14.31 54.99
C THR A 251 -35.14 -14.25 54.55
N GLY A 252 -35.52 -15.03 53.54
CA GLY A 252 -36.83 -14.96 52.89
C GLY A 252 -36.98 -13.81 51.89
N LEU A 253 -36.01 -12.90 51.81
CA LEU A 253 -36.03 -11.77 50.89
C LEU A 253 -35.61 -12.20 49.49
N LYS A 254 -36.47 -11.99 48.49
CA LYS A 254 -36.16 -12.34 47.10
C LYS A 254 -35.25 -11.31 46.47
N ARG A 255 -34.32 -11.77 45.64
CA ARG A 255 -33.40 -10.95 44.85
C ARG A 255 -34.12 -9.86 44.08
N ALA A 256 -35.21 -10.21 43.39
CA ALA A 256 -36.03 -9.25 42.64
C ALA A 256 -36.64 -8.14 43.51
N ASP A 257 -36.86 -8.41 44.80
CA ASP A 257 -37.50 -7.46 45.72
C ASP A 257 -36.49 -6.55 46.42
N VAL A 258 -35.20 -6.92 46.44
CA VAL A 258 -34.15 -6.19 47.15
C VAL A 258 -33.16 -5.49 46.23
N LEU A 259 -32.97 -5.98 45.00
CA LEU A 259 -32.05 -5.37 44.01
C LEU A 259 -32.33 -3.88 43.83
N ASP A 260 -31.26 -3.09 43.80
CA ASP A 260 -31.22 -1.62 43.68
C ASP A 260 -31.92 -0.83 44.82
N LYS A 261 -32.47 -1.51 45.82
CA LYS A 261 -33.05 -0.86 47.00
C LYS A 261 -32.02 -0.61 48.08
N ARG A 262 -32.33 0.35 48.94
CA ARG A 262 -31.52 0.66 50.11
C ARG A 262 -31.77 -0.35 51.23
N VAL A 263 -30.74 -0.68 52.00
CA VAL A 263 -30.84 -1.64 53.11
C VAL A 263 -31.84 -1.14 54.15
N LEU A 264 -31.82 0.15 54.49
CA LEU A 264 -32.77 0.72 55.45
C LEU A 264 -34.22 0.76 54.93
N GLU A 265 -34.43 0.71 53.62
CA GLU A 265 -35.77 0.62 53.02
C GLU A 265 -36.33 -0.81 53.12
N VAL A 266 -35.49 -1.81 52.88
CA VAL A 266 -35.88 -3.24 52.90
C VAL A 266 -35.94 -3.78 54.33
N LEU A 267 -35.00 -3.36 55.18
CA LEU A 267 -34.86 -3.76 56.58
C LEU A 267 -34.83 -2.50 57.47
N PRO A 268 -35.98 -1.85 57.68
CA PRO A 268 -36.09 -0.80 58.68
C PRO A 268 -35.90 -1.45 60.06
N GLY A 269 -34.83 -1.06 60.75
CA GLY A 269 -34.46 -1.60 62.07
C GLY A 269 -35.51 -1.42 63.16
#